data_AF-A0A2V7I5D2-F1
#
_entry.id   AF-A0A2V7I5D2-F1
#
_cell.length_a   1.000
_cell.length_b   1.000
_cell.length_c   1.000
_cell.angle_alpha   90.00
_cell.angle_beta   90.00
_cell.angle_gamma   90.00
#
_symmetry.space_group_name_H-M   'P 1'
#
loop_
_entity.id
_entity.type
_entity.pdbx_description
1 polymer ?
#
loop_
_entity_poly.entity_id
_entity_poly.type
_entity_poly.pdbx_seq_one_letter_code
_entity_poly.pdbx_strand_id
1 'polypeptide(L)'
;MATVETSCSAATRPSSQRWAARTVNRLRPSARYGSAEFLLKQFFRGLPHSPEVRTQLLLGGSTAREQSGLFSAAVRSALAGFDPYEELAHGVAEVPRLAPVDRMIYQHCKYYLAGQNLVAVDRASMACGLEVRAPFLDHALVELASQIPAHLKLRGWQTKYILKRALRGRVPTAILARRKQGFGAPVGAWLRGPLRRALEERLAPDRVSRLGLFDPAATSRLVVEHVEGRTDHRKLLWALMMLDAWCEHYLPHTRWN
;
A
#
# COMPACT_ATOMS: atom_id res chain seq x y z
N MET A 1 -13.10 24.82 24.65
CA MET A 1 -11.99 24.16 23.92
C MET A 1 -12.58 22.98 23.19
N ALA A 2 -12.77 23.16 21.88
CA ALA A 2 -13.56 22.28 21.03
C ALA A 2 -12.83 20.97 20.75
N THR A 3 -13.46 19.86 21.11
CA THR A 3 -13.21 18.52 20.59
C THR A 3 -13.32 18.56 19.07
N VAL A 4 -12.20 18.37 18.38
CA VAL A 4 -12.22 17.96 16.97
C VAL A 4 -12.70 16.51 16.98
N GLU A 5 -14.02 16.33 16.94
CA GLU A 5 -14.60 15.11 16.42
C GLU A 5 -14.03 14.95 15.01
N THR A 6 -13.04 14.08 14.86
CA THR A 6 -12.58 13.63 13.55
C THR A 6 -13.79 13.00 12.89
N SER A 7 -14.47 13.77 12.05
CA SER A 7 -15.66 13.40 11.31
C SER A 7 -15.27 12.40 10.23
N CYS A 8 -14.79 11.22 10.63
CA CYS A 8 -15.13 10.00 9.92
C CYS A 8 -16.56 9.68 10.35
N SER A 9 -17.51 10.54 9.92
CA SER A 9 -18.90 10.13 9.84
C SER A 9 -18.85 8.82 9.07
N ALA A 10 -19.14 7.73 9.78
CA ALA A 10 -19.44 6.46 9.18
C ALA A 10 -20.67 6.71 8.32
N ALA A 11 -20.46 7.25 7.11
CA ALA A 11 -21.48 7.44 6.13
C ALA A 11 -22.01 6.03 5.90
N THR A 12 -23.17 5.76 6.51
CA THR A 12 -23.83 4.47 6.46
C THR A 12 -24.03 4.20 4.99
N ARG A 13 -23.21 3.29 4.44
CA ARG A 13 -23.23 2.93 3.02
C ARG A 13 -24.68 2.76 2.58
N PRO A 14 -25.10 3.34 1.44
CA PRO A 14 -26.38 2.98 0.83
C PRO A 14 -26.50 1.45 0.77
N SER A 15 -27.70 0.91 1.05
CA SER A 15 -27.93 -0.54 1.10
C SER A 15 -27.37 -1.28 -0.12
N SER A 16 -27.51 -0.69 -1.31
CA SER A 16 -26.97 -1.19 -2.59
C SER A 16 -25.44 -1.35 -2.60
N GLN A 17 -24.69 -0.41 -2.01
CA GLN A 17 -23.23 -0.49 -1.95
C GLN A 17 -22.74 -1.57 -0.97
N ARG A 18 -23.52 -1.88 0.08
CA ARG A 18 -23.22 -2.98 1.01
C ARG A 18 -23.35 -4.34 0.33
N TRP A 19 -24.41 -4.52 -0.45
CA TRP A 19 -24.62 -5.73 -1.24
C TRP A 19 -23.53 -5.92 -2.30
N ALA A 20 -23.21 -4.88 -3.07
CA ALA A 20 -22.15 -4.94 -4.08
C ALA A 20 -20.78 -5.30 -3.48
N ALA A 21 -20.39 -4.68 -2.35
CA ALA A 21 -19.15 -5.01 -1.66
C ALA A 21 -19.11 -6.47 -1.16
N ARG A 22 -20.23 -6.99 -0.63
CA ARG A 22 -20.34 -8.40 -0.20
C ARG A 22 -20.18 -9.36 -1.37
N THR A 23 -20.81 -9.07 -2.50
CA THR A 23 -20.71 -9.89 -3.71
C THR A 23 -19.29 -9.90 -4.27
N VAL A 24 -18.64 -8.73 -4.36
CA VAL A 24 -17.26 -8.61 -4.83
C VAL A 24 -16.27 -9.34 -3.92
N ASN A 25 -16.50 -9.35 -2.60
CA ASN A 25 -15.64 -10.07 -1.66
C ASN A 25 -15.71 -11.59 -1.83
N ARG A 26 -16.78 -12.14 -2.44
CA ARG A 26 -16.89 -13.58 -2.75
C ARG A 26 -16.15 -14.01 -4.01
N LEU A 27 -15.66 -13.07 -4.82
CA LEU A 27 -14.89 -13.41 -6.01
C LEU A 27 -13.58 -14.11 -5.62
N ARG A 28 -13.21 -15.16 -6.35
CA ARG A 28 -11.97 -15.90 -6.10
C ARG A 28 -10.74 -15.02 -6.40
N PRO A 29 -9.73 -14.99 -5.53
CA PRO A 29 -8.50 -14.25 -5.79
C PRO A 29 -7.83 -14.71 -7.10
N SER A 30 -7.43 -13.76 -7.94
CA SER A 30 -6.64 -14.06 -9.14
C SER A 30 -5.15 -13.76 -8.90
N ALA A 31 -4.27 -14.65 -9.39
CA ALA A 31 -2.82 -14.40 -9.39
C ALA A 31 -2.38 -13.38 -10.47
N ARG A 32 -3.28 -13.00 -11.39
CA ARG A 32 -2.96 -12.09 -12.50
C ARG A 32 -2.75 -10.67 -12.00
N TYR A 33 -1.62 -10.06 -12.37
CA TYR A 33 -1.35 -8.65 -12.07
C TYR A 33 -2.47 -7.74 -12.60
N GLY A 34 -3.04 -6.92 -11.71
CA GLY A 34 -4.13 -6.01 -12.05
C GLY A 34 -5.40 -6.72 -12.53
N SER A 35 -5.75 -7.85 -11.92
CA SER A 35 -7.02 -8.54 -12.19
C SER A 35 -8.22 -7.63 -11.92
N ALA A 36 -9.31 -7.82 -12.67
CA ALA A 36 -10.54 -7.04 -12.47
C ALA A 36 -11.12 -7.25 -11.05
N GLU A 37 -11.05 -8.48 -10.54
CA GLU A 37 -11.45 -8.83 -9.17
C GLU A 37 -10.64 -8.05 -8.13
N PHE A 38 -9.31 -7.99 -8.26
CA PHE A 38 -8.46 -7.21 -7.36
C PHE A 38 -8.83 -5.73 -7.40
N LEU A 39 -8.99 -5.15 -8.59
CA LEU A 39 -9.36 -3.75 -8.75
C LEU A 39 -10.74 -3.43 -8.14
N LEU A 40 -11.72 -4.31 -8.33
CA LEU A 40 -13.05 -4.17 -7.73
C LEU A 40 -12.98 -4.27 -6.21
N LYS A 41 -12.26 -5.26 -5.66
CA LYS A 41 -12.08 -5.38 -4.20
C LYS A 41 -11.40 -4.15 -3.62
N GLN A 42 -10.33 -3.64 -4.25
CA GLN A 42 -9.67 -2.42 -3.80
C GLN A 42 -10.58 -1.20 -3.89
N PHE A 43 -11.38 -1.07 -4.95
CA PHE A 43 -12.36 0.00 -5.08
C PHE A 43 -13.37 0.01 -3.93
N PHE A 44 -14.02 -1.12 -3.65
CA PHE A 44 -15.00 -1.22 -2.57
C PHE A 44 -14.37 -1.16 -1.16
N ARG A 45 -13.11 -1.59 -1.03
CA ARG A 45 -12.32 -1.42 0.20
C ARG A 45 -12.01 0.05 0.49
N GLY A 46 -11.64 0.82 -0.54
CA GLY A 46 -11.30 2.23 -0.41
C GLY A 46 -12.51 3.18 -0.36
N LEU A 47 -13.67 2.79 -0.89
CA LEU A 47 -14.86 3.64 -1.03
C LEU A 47 -15.25 4.43 0.25
N PRO A 48 -15.19 3.88 1.47
CA PRO A 48 -15.53 4.61 2.69
C PRO A 48 -14.54 5.70 3.10
N HIS A 49 -13.34 5.69 2.53
CA HIS A 49 -12.25 6.56 2.95
C HIS A 49 -12.12 7.79 2.06
N SER A 50 -11.41 8.82 2.53
CA SER A 50 -11.05 9.97 1.70
C SER A 50 -10.15 9.55 0.52
N PRO A 51 -10.15 10.29 -0.60
CA PRO A 51 -9.27 10.02 -1.73
C PRO A 51 -7.80 9.78 -1.36
N GLU A 52 -7.32 10.46 -0.33
CA GLU A 52 -5.95 10.46 0.17
C GLU A 52 -5.59 9.11 0.78
N VAL A 53 -6.50 8.60 1.62
CA VAL A 53 -6.37 7.30 2.25
C VAL A 53 -6.56 6.18 1.23
N ARG A 54 -7.46 6.36 0.23
CA ARG A 54 -7.66 5.37 -0.85
C ARG A 54 -6.36 5.05 -1.59
N THR A 55 -5.55 6.07 -1.87
CA THR A 55 -4.24 5.91 -2.52
C THR A 55 -3.34 5.00 -1.70
N GLN A 56 -3.24 5.23 -0.39
CA GLN A 56 -2.42 4.39 0.51
C GLN A 56 -2.94 2.97 0.65
N LEU A 57 -4.27 2.80 0.77
CA LEU A 57 -4.88 1.48 0.83
C LEU A 57 -4.61 0.65 -0.44
N LEU A 58 -4.64 1.28 -1.62
CA LEU A 58 -4.29 0.64 -2.89
C LEU A 58 -2.82 0.20 -2.91
N LEU A 59 -1.92 1.05 -2.41
CA LEU A 59 -0.48 0.78 -2.38
C LEU A 59 -0.11 -0.33 -1.38
N GLY A 60 -0.94 -0.57 -0.37
CA GLY A 60 -0.77 -1.70 0.54
C GLY A 60 -1.01 -1.42 2.00
N GLY A 61 -1.43 -0.21 2.34
CA GLY A 61 -1.83 0.11 3.71
C GLY A 61 -2.97 -0.77 4.18
N SER A 62 -2.93 -1.12 5.46
CA SER A 62 -4.05 -1.71 6.19
C SER A 62 -4.99 -0.61 6.68
N THR A 63 -6.28 -0.92 6.79
CA THR A 63 -7.25 -0.03 7.45
C THR A 63 -7.02 -0.01 8.96
N ALA A 64 -7.35 1.09 9.64
CA ALA A 64 -7.29 1.16 11.11
C ALA A 64 -8.06 0.00 11.78
N ARG A 65 -9.21 -0.40 11.20
CA ARG A 65 -10.01 -1.55 11.62
C ARG A 65 -9.32 -2.90 11.39
N GLU A 66 -8.59 -3.06 10.29
CA GLU A 66 -7.79 -4.27 10.04
C GLU A 66 -6.62 -4.35 11.03
N GLN A 67 -6.01 -3.20 11.38
CA GLN A 67 -4.92 -3.11 12.35
C GLN A 67 -5.39 -3.36 13.79
N SER A 68 -6.54 -2.82 14.19
CA SER A 68 -7.06 -2.98 15.55
C SER A 68 -7.32 -4.45 15.89
N GLY A 69 -7.75 -5.27 14.94
CA GLY A 69 -7.93 -6.71 15.14
C GLY A 69 -6.63 -7.51 15.26
N LEU A 70 -5.48 -6.88 15.02
CA LEU A 70 -4.15 -7.50 15.02
C LEU A 70 -3.30 -7.10 16.23
N PHE A 71 -3.43 -5.87 16.73
CA PHE A 71 -2.65 -5.40 17.87
C PHE A 71 -3.05 -6.11 19.18
N SER A 72 -2.11 -6.21 20.12
CA SER A 72 -2.39 -6.66 21.49
C SER A 72 -3.34 -5.69 22.22
N ALA A 73 -3.94 -6.13 23.33
CA ALA A 73 -4.83 -5.27 24.12
C ALA A 73 -4.13 -4.01 24.64
N ALA A 74 -2.89 -4.15 25.12
CA ALA A 74 -2.07 -3.04 25.60
C ALA A 74 -1.80 -2.02 24.49
N VAL A 75 -1.37 -2.48 23.31
CA VAL A 75 -1.11 -1.60 22.16
C VAL A 75 -2.38 -0.91 21.66
N ARG A 76 -3.52 -1.62 21.60
CA ARG A 76 -4.80 -0.98 21.25
C ARG A 76 -5.17 0.16 22.21
N SER A 77 -4.93 -0.05 23.50
CA SER A 77 -5.17 0.98 24.53
C SER A 77 -4.23 2.17 24.34
N ALA A 78 -2.94 1.90 24.11
CA ALA A 78 -1.94 2.95 23.88
C ALA A 78 -2.17 3.76 22.60
N LEU A 79 -2.78 3.14 21.58
CA LEU A 79 -3.14 3.79 20.32
C LEU A 79 -4.55 4.40 20.34
N ALA A 80 -5.22 4.49 21.49
CA ALA A 80 -6.52 5.13 21.59
C ALA A 80 -6.42 6.60 21.16
N GLY A 81 -7.18 6.99 20.13
CA GLY A 81 -7.16 8.34 19.56
C GLY A 81 -6.06 8.59 18.52
N PHE A 82 -5.18 7.63 18.25
CA PHE A 82 -4.19 7.74 17.18
C PHE A 82 -4.83 7.49 15.81
N ASP A 83 -4.75 8.46 14.90
CA ASP A 83 -5.16 8.29 13.50
C ASP A 83 -3.93 7.98 12.62
N PRO A 84 -3.79 6.75 12.07
CA PRO A 84 -2.66 6.40 11.20
C PRO A 84 -2.67 7.16 9.87
N TYR A 85 -3.70 7.95 9.58
CA TYR A 85 -3.84 8.72 8.35
C TYR A 85 -3.68 10.23 8.53
N GLU A 86 -3.45 10.71 9.75
CA GLU A 86 -3.35 12.14 10.05
C GLU A 86 -2.29 12.84 9.19
N GLU A 87 -1.10 12.23 9.06
CA GLU A 87 0.00 12.75 8.24
C GLU A 87 -0.40 12.92 6.76
N LEU A 88 -1.24 12.00 6.24
CA LEU A 88 -1.72 12.07 4.85
C LEU A 88 -2.74 13.19 4.66
N ALA A 89 -3.58 13.42 5.67
CA ALA A 89 -4.55 14.51 5.64
C ALA A 89 -3.84 15.86 5.67
N HIS A 90 -2.84 16.04 6.55
CA HIS A 90 -2.05 17.26 6.64
C HIS A 90 -1.23 17.53 5.39
N GLY A 91 -0.45 16.55 4.92
CA GLY A 91 0.46 16.77 3.78
C GLY A 91 -0.24 17.06 2.44
N VAL A 92 -1.55 16.81 2.34
CA VAL A 92 -2.36 17.14 1.17
C VAL A 92 -3.15 18.44 1.35
N ALA A 93 -3.48 18.84 2.58
CA ALA A 93 -4.14 20.10 2.89
C ALA A 93 -3.26 21.32 2.56
N GLU A 94 -1.94 21.16 2.65
CA GLU A 94 -0.95 22.21 2.36
C GLU A 94 -0.76 22.49 0.85
N VAL A 95 -1.37 21.71 -0.03
CA VAL A 95 -1.19 21.83 -1.48
C VAL A 95 -2.35 22.62 -2.10
N PRO A 96 -2.09 23.51 -3.09
CA PRO A 96 -3.16 24.18 -3.85
C PRO A 96 -4.20 23.19 -4.38
N ARG A 97 -5.42 23.66 -4.67
CA ARG A 97 -6.48 22.81 -5.25
C ARG A 97 -6.05 22.23 -6.60
N LEU A 98 -5.46 21.04 -6.57
CA LEU A 98 -5.04 20.28 -7.73
C LEU A 98 -6.21 19.50 -8.32
N ALA A 99 -6.19 19.26 -9.63
CA ALA A 99 -7.07 18.27 -10.23
C ALA A 99 -6.84 16.88 -9.57
N PRO A 100 -7.87 16.00 -9.50
CA PRO A 100 -7.76 14.72 -8.78
C PRO A 100 -6.56 13.86 -9.19
N VAL A 101 -6.20 13.86 -10.48
CA VAL A 101 -5.03 13.13 -11.00
C VAL A 101 -3.72 13.72 -10.48
N ASP A 102 -3.61 15.04 -10.46
CA ASP A 102 -2.40 15.74 -10.01
C ASP A 102 -2.21 15.60 -8.50
N ARG A 103 -3.31 15.63 -7.74
CA ARG A 103 -3.32 15.31 -6.31
C ARG A 103 -2.78 13.89 -6.04
N MET A 104 -3.26 12.91 -6.80
CA MET A 104 -2.78 11.52 -6.70
C MET A 104 -1.29 11.42 -7.08
N ILE A 105 -0.83 12.13 -8.12
CA ILE A 105 0.59 12.16 -8.51
C ILE A 105 1.45 12.74 -7.39
N TYR A 106 1.04 13.87 -6.80
CA TYR A 106 1.75 14.49 -5.68
C TYR A 106 1.91 13.51 -4.51
N GLN A 107 0.83 12.83 -4.10
CA GLN A 107 0.91 11.82 -3.04
C GLN A 107 1.88 10.68 -3.38
N HIS A 108 1.91 10.23 -4.64
CA HIS A 108 2.87 9.21 -5.05
C HIS A 108 4.30 9.73 -5.01
N CYS A 109 4.56 10.98 -5.39
CA CYS A 109 5.90 11.57 -5.25
C CYS A 109 6.31 11.67 -3.78
N LYS A 110 5.43 12.20 -2.92
CA LYS A 110 5.74 12.47 -1.51
C LYS A 110 5.92 11.21 -0.67
N TYR A 111 5.03 10.22 -0.81
CA TYR A 111 5.00 9.06 0.08
C TYR A 111 5.48 7.77 -0.57
N TYR A 112 5.04 7.50 -1.80
CA TYR A 112 5.32 6.21 -2.43
C TYR A 112 6.72 6.14 -3.06
N LEU A 113 7.10 7.19 -3.79
CA LEU A 113 8.37 7.26 -4.48
C LEU A 113 9.50 7.42 -3.47
N ALA A 114 9.37 8.38 -2.55
CA ALA A 114 10.35 8.62 -1.49
C ALA A 114 10.38 7.48 -0.46
N GLY A 115 9.23 6.97 0.00
CA GLY A 115 9.18 5.96 1.06
C GLY A 115 9.33 4.51 0.61
N GLN A 116 9.20 4.21 -0.69
CA GLN A 116 9.32 2.84 -1.20
C GLN A 116 10.29 2.72 -2.37
N ASN A 117 9.96 3.27 -3.54
CA ASN A 117 10.68 2.93 -4.77
C ASN A 117 12.14 3.40 -4.74
N LEU A 118 12.39 4.66 -4.39
CA LEU A 118 13.75 5.21 -4.41
C LEU A 118 14.60 4.59 -3.31
N VAL A 119 14.08 4.50 -2.09
CA VAL A 119 14.80 3.90 -0.96
C VAL A 119 15.14 2.44 -1.21
N ALA A 120 14.22 1.65 -1.77
CA ALA A 120 14.49 0.24 -2.05
C ALA A 120 15.57 0.08 -3.13
N VAL A 121 15.51 0.86 -4.20
CA VAL A 121 16.49 0.80 -5.29
C VAL A 121 17.87 1.27 -4.82
N ASP A 122 17.93 2.40 -4.12
CA ASP A 122 19.17 2.98 -3.60
C ASP A 122 19.88 2.02 -2.63
N ARG A 123 19.15 1.51 -1.63
CA ARG A 123 19.73 0.56 -0.66
C ARG A 123 20.21 -0.73 -1.32
N ALA A 124 19.44 -1.27 -2.27
CA ALA A 124 19.81 -2.49 -2.97
C ALA A 124 21.03 -2.28 -3.90
N SER A 125 21.10 -1.15 -4.60
CA SER A 125 22.21 -0.87 -5.51
C SER A 125 23.50 -0.55 -4.74
N MET A 126 23.41 0.28 -3.68
CA MET A 126 24.56 0.65 -2.86
C MET A 126 25.13 -0.53 -2.07
N ALA A 127 24.29 -1.51 -1.69
CA ALA A 127 24.77 -2.76 -1.09
C ALA A 127 25.73 -3.54 -2.01
N CYS A 128 25.69 -3.28 -3.32
CA CYS A 128 26.59 -3.86 -4.32
C CYS A 128 27.56 -2.81 -4.92
N GLY A 129 27.69 -1.63 -4.31
CA GLY A 129 28.57 -0.55 -4.80
C GLY A 129 28.11 0.10 -6.11
N LEU A 130 26.82 0.03 -6.45
CA LEU A 130 26.25 0.59 -7.68
C LEU A 130 25.43 1.86 -7.40
N GLU A 131 25.73 2.92 -8.15
CA GLU A 131 24.95 4.16 -8.14
C GLU A 131 23.86 4.14 -9.23
N VAL A 132 22.59 4.11 -8.84
CA VAL A 132 21.46 4.18 -9.78
C VAL A 132 20.99 5.61 -9.98
N ARG A 133 20.81 6.02 -11.24
CA ARG A 133 20.24 7.33 -11.61
C ARG A 133 18.77 7.20 -11.98
N ALA A 134 17.98 8.23 -11.69
CA ALA A 134 16.55 8.30 -12.01
C ALA A 134 16.24 9.50 -12.94
N PRO A 135 16.51 9.42 -14.26
CA PRO A 135 16.38 10.57 -15.18
C PRO A 135 14.97 11.18 -15.25
N PHE A 136 13.93 10.39 -14.96
CA PHE A 136 12.54 10.88 -14.91
C PHE A 136 12.27 11.81 -13.72
N LEU A 137 13.20 11.91 -12.77
CA LEU A 137 13.13 12.76 -11.59
C LEU A 137 14.07 13.97 -11.68
N ASP A 138 14.60 14.25 -12.87
CA ASP A 138 15.22 15.54 -13.13
C ASP A 138 14.24 16.68 -12.81
N HIS A 139 14.72 17.71 -12.11
CA HIS A 139 13.86 18.77 -11.58
C HIS A 139 13.14 19.53 -12.69
N ALA A 140 13.82 19.82 -13.81
CA ALA A 140 13.20 20.53 -14.93
C ALA A 140 12.10 19.68 -15.59
N LEU A 141 12.30 18.36 -15.70
CA LEU A 141 11.26 17.45 -16.19
C LEU A 141 10.07 17.35 -15.24
N VAL A 142 10.30 17.31 -13.93
CA VAL A 142 9.24 17.26 -12.92
C VAL A 142 8.44 18.55 -12.90
N GLU A 143 9.11 19.71 -12.97
CA GLU A 143 8.48 21.02 -13.08
C GLU A 143 7.61 21.12 -14.33
N LEU A 144 8.14 20.74 -15.50
CA LEU A 144 7.35 20.66 -16.72
C LEU A 144 6.14 19.72 -16.56
N ALA A 145 6.36 18.53 -16.00
CA ALA A 145 5.29 17.56 -15.78
C ALA A 145 4.21 18.09 -14.83
N SER A 146 4.56 18.93 -13.85
CA SER A 146 3.59 19.56 -12.94
C SER A 146 2.65 20.51 -13.67
N GLN A 147 3.16 21.23 -14.69
CA GLN A 147 2.41 22.22 -15.47
C GLN A 147 1.52 21.60 -16.56
N ILE A 148 1.78 20.35 -16.97
CA ILE A 148 0.96 19.67 -17.98
C ILE A 148 -0.49 19.48 -17.47
N PRO A 149 -1.52 19.83 -18.25
CA PRO A 149 -2.92 19.59 -17.89
C PRO A 149 -3.22 18.11 -17.58
N ALA A 150 -4.00 17.85 -16.53
CA ALA A 150 -4.35 16.49 -16.08
C ALA A 150 -4.89 15.57 -17.20
N HIS A 151 -5.72 16.11 -18.10
CA HIS A 151 -6.33 15.36 -19.21
C HIS A 151 -5.31 14.88 -20.27
N LEU A 152 -4.11 15.46 -20.29
CA LEU A 152 -2.99 14.99 -21.13
C LEU A 152 -2.12 13.95 -20.41
N LYS A 153 -2.16 13.90 -19.08
CA LYS A 153 -1.52 12.85 -18.27
C LYS A 153 -2.35 11.56 -18.32
N LEU A 154 -3.67 11.70 -18.19
CA LEU A 154 -4.66 10.63 -18.27
C LEU A 154 -5.79 11.02 -19.25
N ARG A 155 -5.88 10.33 -20.39
CA ARG A 155 -6.93 10.56 -21.40
C ARG A 155 -7.86 9.35 -21.48
N GLY A 156 -9.05 9.46 -20.87
CA GLY A 156 -9.93 8.30 -20.67
C GLY A 156 -9.21 7.21 -19.88
N TRP A 157 -9.13 6.00 -20.42
CA TRP A 157 -8.39 4.88 -19.81
C TRP A 157 -6.89 4.85 -20.17
N GLN A 158 -6.43 5.76 -21.02
CA GLN A 158 -5.04 5.79 -21.47
C GLN A 158 -4.15 6.58 -20.51
N THR A 159 -3.39 5.85 -19.70
CA THR A 159 -2.34 6.41 -18.83
C THR A 159 -1.12 6.86 -19.63
N LYS A 160 -0.39 7.85 -19.10
CA LYS A 160 0.85 8.38 -19.69
C LYS A 160 0.64 8.88 -21.13
N TYR A 161 -0.53 9.46 -21.42
CA TYR A 161 -0.94 9.77 -22.79
C TYR A 161 0.07 10.68 -23.50
N ILE A 162 0.43 11.82 -22.89
CA ILE A 162 1.39 12.76 -23.47
C ILE A 162 2.78 12.15 -23.65
N LEU A 163 3.28 11.38 -22.67
CA LEU A 163 4.58 10.70 -22.75
C LEU A 163 4.60 9.68 -23.90
N LYS A 164 3.53 8.89 -24.03
CA LYS A 164 3.39 7.92 -25.14
C LYS A 164 3.37 8.62 -26.49
N ARG A 165 2.75 9.80 -26.58
CA ARG A 165 2.71 10.61 -27.81
C ARG A 165 4.08 11.17 -28.15
N ALA A 166 4.81 11.70 -27.16
CA ALA A 166 6.15 12.26 -27.33
C ALA A 166 7.20 11.22 -27.76
N LEU A 167 7.01 9.94 -27.40
CA LEU A 167 7.91 8.84 -27.76
C LEU A 167 7.54 8.11 -29.05
N ARG A 168 6.49 8.53 -29.77
CA ARG A 168 6.14 7.94 -31.08
C ARG A 168 7.30 8.10 -32.06
N GLY A 169 7.59 7.04 -32.81
CA GLY A 169 8.73 7.01 -33.75
C GLY A 169 10.11 6.89 -33.09
N ARG A 170 10.21 7.04 -31.75
CA ARG A 170 11.47 6.88 -31.00
C ARG A 170 11.63 5.50 -30.37
N VAL A 171 10.53 4.81 -30.11
CA VAL A 171 10.52 3.43 -29.60
C VAL A 171 9.51 2.59 -30.38
N PRO A 172 9.68 1.25 -30.44
CA PRO A 172 8.74 0.39 -31.15
C PRO A 172 7.30 0.56 -30.65
N THR A 173 6.33 0.55 -31.57
CA THR A 173 4.90 0.71 -31.25
C THR A 173 4.40 -0.30 -30.21
N ALA A 174 4.94 -1.53 -30.24
CA ALA A 174 4.64 -2.55 -29.25
C ALA A 174 4.98 -2.13 -27.80
N ILE A 175 6.05 -1.36 -27.61
CA ILE A 175 6.45 -0.83 -26.29
C ILE A 175 5.46 0.24 -25.82
N LEU A 176 5.00 1.12 -26.71
CA LEU A 176 4.00 2.15 -26.41
C LEU A 176 2.61 1.55 -26.10
N ALA A 177 2.26 0.45 -26.76
CA ALA A 177 1.01 -0.27 -26.55
C ALA A 177 1.01 -1.13 -25.28
N ARG A 178 2.18 -1.44 -24.72
CA ARG A 178 2.31 -2.30 -23.54
C ARG A 178 1.54 -1.75 -22.34
N ARG A 179 0.85 -2.66 -21.63
CA ARG A 179 0.18 -2.34 -20.35
C ARG A 179 1.21 -2.02 -19.27
N LYS A 180 0.89 -1.06 -18.39
CA LYS A 180 1.72 -0.74 -17.22
C LYS A 180 1.85 -1.98 -16.34
N GLN A 181 3.09 -2.37 -16.08
CA GLN A 181 3.46 -3.37 -15.08
C GLN A 181 4.14 -2.64 -13.92
N GLY A 182 3.87 -3.08 -12.70
CA GLY A 182 4.53 -2.59 -11.50
C GLY A 182 5.82 -3.36 -11.22
N PHE A 183 6.53 -2.96 -10.16
CA PHE A 183 7.75 -3.63 -9.68
C PHE A 183 7.44 -4.70 -8.61
N GLY A 184 6.23 -5.28 -8.64
CA GLY A 184 5.79 -6.20 -7.60
C GLY A 184 6.50 -7.55 -7.68
N ALA A 185 7.25 -7.90 -6.64
CA ALA A 185 7.74 -9.25 -6.45
C ALA A 185 6.57 -10.22 -6.14
N PRO A 186 6.67 -11.52 -6.48
CA PRO A 186 5.62 -12.50 -6.23
C PRO A 186 5.58 -12.94 -4.76
N VAL A 187 5.61 -11.99 -3.82
CA VAL A 187 5.71 -12.21 -2.36
C VAL A 187 4.69 -13.23 -1.86
N GLY A 188 3.43 -13.16 -2.31
CA GLY A 188 2.42 -14.12 -1.89
C GLY A 188 2.74 -15.55 -2.29
N ALA A 189 3.34 -15.78 -3.46
CA ALA A 189 3.79 -17.11 -3.87
C ALA A 189 5.03 -17.54 -3.06
N TRP A 190 5.93 -16.61 -2.76
CA TRP A 190 7.09 -16.89 -1.91
C TRP A 190 6.69 -17.29 -0.49
N LEU A 191 5.76 -16.56 0.14
CA LEU A 191 5.25 -16.84 1.48
C LEU A 191 4.48 -18.18 1.56
N ARG A 192 3.94 -18.68 0.45
CA ARG A 192 3.33 -20.03 0.37
C ARG A 192 4.32 -21.13 0.02
N GLY A 193 5.51 -20.78 -0.46
CA GLY A 193 6.52 -21.71 -0.93
C GLY A 193 7.87 -21.45 -0.28
N PRO A 194 8.86 -20.89 -1.00
CA PRO A 194 10.25 -20.80 -0.55
C PRO A 194 10.47 -20.04 0.77
N LEU A 195 9.59 -19.10 1.13
CA LEU A 195 9.66 -18.33 2.37
C LEU A 195 8.65 -18.78 3.43
N ARG A 196 7.91 -19.87 3.20
CA ARG A 196 6.88 -20.35 4.12
C ARG A 196 7.45 -20.67 5.50
N ARG A 197 8.57 -21.40 5.55
CA ARG A 197 9.24 -21.75 6.82
C ARG A 197 9.62 -20.50 7.60
N ALA A 198 10.27 -19.54 6.94
CA ALA A 198 10.65 -18.27 7.57
C ALA A 198 9.43 -17.48 8.07
N LEU A 199 8.31 -17.49 7.33
CA LEU A 199 7.06 -16.87 7.76
C LEU A 199 6.53 -17.53 9.05
N GLU A 200 6.43 -18.86 9.07
CA GLU A 200 5.90 -19.63 10.20
C GLU A 200 6.80 -19.49 11.45
N GLU A 201 8.13 -19.47 11.29
CA GLU A 201 9.08 -19.30 12.39
C GLU A 201 9.05 -17.87 12.96
N ARG A 202 9.06 -16.84 12.10
CA ARG A 202 9.09 -15.44 12.55
C ARG A 202 7.78 -14.98 13.18
N LEU A 203 6.66 -15.52 12.72
CA LEU A 203 5.32 -15.19 13.24
C LEU A 203 4.74 -16.31 14.11
N ALA A 204 5.59 -17.18 14.67
CA ALA A 204 5.18 -18.21 15.61
C ALA A 204 4.49 -17.60 16.86
N PRO A 205 3.44 -18.23 17.42
CA PRO A 205 2.68 -17.69 18.55
C PRO A 205 3.55 -17.23 19.72
N ASP A 206 4.54 -18.02 20.11
CA ASP A 206 5.43 -17.71 21.23
C ASP A 206 6.32 -16.50 20.95
N ARG A 207 6.75 -16.34 19.70
CA ARG A 207 7.58 -15.21 19.27
C ARG A 207 6.78 -13.92 19.22
N VAL A 208 5.57 -13.99 18.67
CA VAL A 208 4.61 -12.87 18.64
C VAL A 208 4.23 -12.44 20.06
N SER A 209 3.89 -13.42 20.91
CA SER A 209 3.54 -13.19 22.33
C SER A 209 4.68 -12.51 23.09
N ARG A 210 5.92 -13.01 22.91
CA ARG A 210 7.11 -12.43 23.53
C ARG A 210 7.36 -10.99 23.10
N LEU A 211 7.06 -10.61 21.86
CA LEU A 211 7.22 -9.23 21.41
C LEU A 211 6.16 -8.30 22.04
N GLY A 212 4.95 -8.81 22.32
CA GLY A 212 3.87 -8.08 22.99
C GLY A 212 3.09 -7.08 22.12
N LEU A 213 3.49 -6.89 20.86
CA LEU A 213 2.86 -5.92 19.96
C LEU A 213 1.56 -6.40 19.32
N PHE A 214 1.46 -7.70 19.03
CA PHE A 214 0.35 -8.28 18.26
C PHE A 214 -0.32 -9.42 19.01
N ASP A 215 -1.59 -9.66 18.68
CA ASP A 215 -2.36 -10.78 19.15
C ASP A 215 -1.87 -12.08 18.45
N PRO A 216 -1.38 -13.08 19.20
CA PRO A 216 -0.85 -14.32 18.62
C PRO A 216 -1.91 -15.08 17.82
N ALA A 217 -3.14 -15.17 18.31
CA ALA A 217 -4.21 -15.92 17.66
C ALA A 217 -4.64 -15.27 16.34
N ALA A 218 -4.75 -13.93 16.32
CA ALA A 218 -5.04 -13.17 15.11
C ALA A 218 -3.92 -13.33 14.08
N THR A 219 -2.66 -13.27 14.52
CA THR A 219 -1.48 -13.43 13.65
C THR A 219 -1.42 -14.83 13.06
N SER A 220 -1.60 -15.87 13.87
CA SER A 220 -1.63 -17.27 13.40
C SER A 220 -2.75 -17.51 12.39
N ARG A 221 -3.94 -16.95 12.61
CA ARG A 221 -5.05 -17.05 11.65
C ARG A 221 -4.66 -16.46 10.29
N LEU A 222 -4.00 -15.29 10.26
CA LEU A 222 -3.54 -14.68 9.00
C LEU A 222 -2.52 -15.56 8.27
N VAL A 223 -1.58 -16.15 9.00
CA VAL A 223 -0.59 -17.07 8.42
C VAL A 223 -1.28 -18.28 7.79
N VAL A 224 -2.16 -18.96 8.54
CA VAL A 224 -2.87 -20.16 8.06
C VAL A 224 -3.76 -19.83 6.86
N GLU A 225 -4.57 -18.77 6.94
CA GLU A 225 -5.42 -18.35 5.81
C GLU A 225 -4.63 -18.02 4.54
N HIS A 226 -3.41 -17.47 4.68
CA HIS A 226 -2.57 -17.17 3.54
C HIS A 226 -1.89 -18.40 2.95
N VAL A 227 -1.32 -19.25 3.81
CA VAL A 227 -0.62 -20.47 3.43
C VAL A 227 -1.56 -21.42 2.70
N GLU A 228 -2.78 -21.58 3.20
CA GLU A 228 -3.81 -22.41 2.57
C GLU A 228 -4.46 -21.75 1.33
N GLY A 229 -4.10 -20.51 1.00
CA GLY A 229 -4.66 -19.80 -0.15
C GLY A 229 -6.12 -19.35 0.02
N ARG A 230 -6.67 -19.39 1.25
CA ARG A 230 -8.03 -18.92 1.56
C ARG A 230 -8.15 -17.41 1.40
N THR A 231 -7.13 -16.65 1.78
CA THR A 231 -7.10 -15.18 1.65
C THR A 231 -5.68 -14.67 1.39
N ASP A 232 -5.58 -13.60 0.60
CA ASP A 232 -4.29 -13.00 0.26
C ASP A 232 -3.84 -11.94 1.27
N HIS A 233 -3.16 -12.39 2.33
CA HIS A 233 -2.56 -11.53 3.36
C HIS A 233 -1.11 -11.10 3.07
N ARG A 234 -0.61 -11.25 1.82
CA ARG A 234 0.83 -11.13 1.51
C ARG A 234 1.47 -9.83 2.00
N LYS A 235 0.75 -8.71 1.87
CA LYS A 235 1.28 -7.37 2.20
C LYS A 235 1.44 -7.20 3.71
N LEU A 236 0.43 -7.62 4.46
CA LEU A 236 0.43 -7.53 5.92
C LEU A 236 1.45 -8.49 6.53
N LEU A 237 1.46 -9.75 6.09
CA LEU A 237 2.43 -10.75 6.58
C LEU A 237 3.87 -10.34 6.28
N TRP A 238 4.14 -9.78 5.09
CA TRP A 238 5.45 -9.23 4.78
C TRP A 238 5.85 -8.09 5.71
N ALA A 239 4.93 -7.15 5.97
CA ALA A 239 5.18 -6.05 6.91
C ALA A 239 5.48 -6.55 8.33
N LEU A 240 4.75 -7.55 8.81
CA LEU A 240 5.01 -8.16 10.12
C LEU A 240 6.36 -8.86 10.19
N MET A 241 6.74 -9.61 9.15
CA MET A 241 8.06 -10.26 9.09
C MET A 241 9.20 -9.24 9.09
N MET A 242 9.05 -8.14 8.33
CA MET A 242 10.06 -7.07 8.29
C MET A 242 10.16 -6.34 9.61
N LEU A 243 9.04 -6.07 10.29
CA LEU A 243 9.04 -5.48 11.61
C LEU A 243 9.70 -6.39 12.64
N ASP A 244 9.38 -7.68 12.65
CA ASP A 244 10.01 -8.65 13.54
C ASP A 244 11.53 -8.76 13.29
N ALA A 245 11.97 -8.75 12.03
CA ALA A 245 13.40 -8.70 11.66
C ALA A 245 14.09 -7.42 12.14
N TRP A 246 13.42 -6.28 11.99
CA TRP A 246 13.94 -5.01 12.46
C TRP A 246 14.03 -4.97 13.99
N CYS A 247 13.00 -5.41 14.71
CA CYS A 247 13.01 -5.47 16.17
C CYS A 247 14.09 -6.43 16.71
N GLU A 248 14.27 -7.59 16.07
CA GLU A 248 15.32 -8.54 16.44
C GLU A 248 16.72 -7.92 16.32
N HIS A 249 16.96 -7.14 15.27
CA HIS A 249 18.27 -6.55 15.01
C HIS A 249 18.54 -5.29 15.85
N TYR A 250 17.56 -4.39 15.95
CA TYR A 250 17.75 -3.07 16.57
C TYR A 250 17.20 -2.96 17.99
N LEU A 251 16.25 -3.81 18.39
CA LEU A 251 15.57 -3.77 19.68
C LEU A 251 15.50 -5.15 20.38
N PRO A 252 16.60 -5.95 20.44
CA PRO A 252 16.57 -7.37 20.83
C PRO A 252 16.00 -7.62 22.25
N HIS A 253 16.17 -6.64 23.15
CA HIS A 253 15.75 -6.72 24.55
C HIS A 253 14.39 -6.05 24.83
N THR A 254 13.78 -5.39 23.83
CA THR A 254 12.54 -4.63 24.05
C THR A 254 11.33 -5.54 23.99
N ARG A 255 10.35 -5.25 24.85
CA ARG A 255 9.14 -6.03 25.09
C ARG A 255 7.97 -5.05 25.31
N TRP A 256 6.80 -5.33 24.75
CA TRP A 256 5.62 -4.42 24.76
C TRP A 256 4.39 -5.01 25.48
N ASN A 257 4.63 -6.02 26.31
CA ASN A 257 3.65 -6.72 27.13
C ASN A 257 3.63 -6.20 28.57
#